data_AF-A0A1I8HR71-F1
#
_entry.id   AF-A0A1I8HR71-F1
#
_cell.length_a   1.000
_cell.length_b   1.000
_cell.length_c   1.000
_cell.angle_alpha   90.00
_cell.angle_beta   90.00
_cell.angle_gamma   90.00
#
_symmetry.space_group_name_H-M   'P 1'
#
loop_
_entity.id
_entity.type
_entity.pdbx_description
1 polymer ?
#
loop_
_entity_poly.entity_id
_entity_poly.type
_entity_poly.pdbx_seq_one_letter_code
_entity_poly.pdbx_strand_id
1 'polypeptide(L)'
;PQVLLDRLAEAKRYSRLTRARIAVPFGVQPRDAPVRVDTTMSHTNLDVVRLAIKQLGWRECPSGGGDPCEICWNGLSYAENPGGEDSCVNRFPGIGDLLHKSGQPAPCYIVKPDAGAQGGGIYLIRSAADYSRQQSGRPLSHIVQTYLDSPLLLDGYKFDLRLYVLLLEADPTPRVFICRDGLARFCTQQYAAPNADNLGANLMHLTNYSINKRSRAFVHGNAETGSKRTFSSVLRQLAASMGDSCDVLALRRSIERLCVKTTLAVLPELLVNMRQRGATVGQSPRCFQILGFDVLILSDLTPVLLEVNSCPSLRLDYEVELIPGVSEYFISPVDVQVKQALVRDSLATVERWMLQRTDQKATKPAAHSSRSEEKIRQNQTAPSNDLELDETENMETDADPGTDTNNENDLEQDMETEQPDQGPIVESEPADSACTIGCMTEIFPGSGRHFDLQRLRVLEGLADLFLTACGGRRGCVKLGATAFRGLARKCSLQRVCGLSMADANILYIDLQRRWEYLSSDPTGGICFQAFAEGFFKMAENFRMGGGQSRRDSASMLDKVSSLLNHCCDCMGLGEKQPQQSLQQKQKINHQQQLPTLVSKSDSNRKRKVGKLAAEIREEVLILPEIV
;
A
#
# COMPACT_ATOMS: atom_id res chain seq x y z
N PRO A 1 24.44 14.43 -37.68
CA PRO A 1 23.42 14.80 -38.70
C PRO A 1 23.54 13.97 -39.98
N GLN A 2 24.70 13.98 -40.64
CA GLN A 2 24.92 13.25 -41.89
C GLN A 2 24.79 11.73 -41.73
N VAL A 3 25.43 11.15 -40.70
CA VAL A 3 25.31 9.72 -40.36
C VAL A 3 23.84 9.27 -40.14
N LEU A 4 23.01 10.17 -39.64
CA LEU A 4 21.59 9.91 -39.38
C LEU A 4 20.77 9.96 -40.67
N LEU A 5 21.10 10.88 -41.58
CA LEU A 5 20.52 10.95 -42.94
C LEU A 5 20.93 9.74 -43.77
N ASP A 6 22.18 9.29 -43.65
CA ASP A 6 22.70 8.12 -44.38
C ASP A 6 22.01 6.83 -43.90
N ARG A 7 21.84 6.66 -42.58
CA ARG A 7 21.08 5.53 -42.02
C ARG A 7 19.60 5.57 -42.38
N LEU A 8 19.01 6.75 -42.48
CA LEU A 8 17.60 6.91 -42.87
C LEU A 8 17.39 6.67 -44.37
N ALA A 9 18.37 7.02 -45.20
CA ALA A 9 18.42 6.67 -46.62
C ALA A 9 18.61 5.15 -46.81
N GLU A 10 19.47 4.52 -46.01
CA GLU A 10 19.68 3.08 -46.01
C GLU A 10 18.45 2.31 -45.55
N ALA A 11 17.77 2.74 -44.48
CA ALA A 11 16.50 2.16 -44.03
C ALA A 11 15.38 2.31 -45.08
N LYS A 12 15.31 3.47 -45.75
CA LYS A 12 14.38 3.69 -46.88
C LYS A 12 14.72 2.81 -48.09
N ARG A 13 16.00 2.57 -48.37
CA ARG A 13 16.46 1.65 -49.42
C ARG A 13 16.12 0.21 -49.08
N TYR A 14 16.34 -0.21 -47.83
CA TYR A 14 15.98 -1.53 -47.33
C TYR A 14 14.47 -1.77 -47.38
N SER A 15 13.66 -0.78 -46.98
CA SER A 15 12.18 -0.81 -47.05
C SER A 15 11.65 -0.89 -48.49
N ARG A 16 12.29 -0.20 -49.46
CA ARG A 16 11.96 -0.34 -50.88
C ARG A 16 12.35 -1.71 -51.42
N LEU A 17 13.50 -2.25 -51.03
CA LEU A 17 13.97 -3.58 -51.43
C LEU A 17 13.08 -4.71 -50.88
N THR A 18 12.61 -4.62 -49.64
CA THR A 18 11.63 -5.58 -49.08
C THR A 18 10.25 -5.47 -49.72
N ARG A 19 9.78 -4.26 -50.07
CA ARG A 19 8.50 -4.10 -50.79
C ARG A 19 8.55 -4.59 -52.25
N ALA A 20 9.68 -4.41 -52.93
CA ALA A 20 9.82 -4.80 -54.34
C ALA A 20 10.08 -6.31 -54.56
N ARG A 21 10.51 -7.05 -53.52
CA ARG A 21 10.85 -8.48 -53.62
C ARG A 21 9.81 -9.46 -53.06
N ILE A 22 8.73 -8.99 -52.46
CA ILE A 22 7.61 -9.86 -52.04
C ILE A 22 6.54 -9.84 -53.14
N ALA A 23 6.93 -10.26 -54.33
CA ALA A 23 6.01 -10.70 -55.36
C ALA A 23 6.40 -12.14 -55.69
N VAL A 24 6.01 -13.06 -54.81
CA VAL A 24 6.10 -14.49 -55.11
C VAL A 24 4.86 -14.81 -55.95
N PRO A 25 5.01 -15.22 -57.23
CA PRO A 25 3.85 -15.61 -58.02
C PRO A 25 3.29 -16.91 -57.44
N PHE A 26 2.20 -16.82 -56.68
CA PHE A 26 1.42 -17.98 -56.32
C PHE A 26 0.61 -18.40 -57.56
N GLY A 27 0.91 -19.58 -58.11
CA GLY A 27 0.05 -20.23 -59.10
C GLY A 27 -1.21 -20.74 -58.43
N VAL A 28 -2.15 -19.86 -58.11
CA VAL A 28 -3.44 -20.25 -57.54
C VAL A 28 -4.37 -20.58 -58.71
N GLN A 29 -4.85 -21.82 -58.80
CA GLN A 29 -5.97 -22.14 -59.67
C GLN A 29 -7.22 -21.42 -59.14
N PRO A 30 -7.97 -20.68 -59.98
CA PRO A 30 -9.16 -19.98 -59.52
C PRO A 30 -10.19 -20.99 -58.98
N ARG A 31 -10.57 -20.84 -57.71
CA ARG A 31 -11.77 -21.47 -57.15
C ARG A 31 -12.99 -20.64 -57.54
N ASP A 32 -14.14 -21.27 -57.70
CA ASP A 32 -15.41 -20.60 -58.03
C ASP A 32 -15.85 -19.61 -56.93
N ALA A 33 -15.43 -19.84 -55.67
CA ALA A 33 -15.65 -18.94 -54.54
C ALA A 33 -14.37 -18.71 -53.73
N PRO A 34 -14.08 -17.46 -53.29
CA PRO A 34 -12.91 -17.15 -52.47
C PRO A 34 -13.09 -17.66 -51.05
N VAL A 35 -12.05 -18.29 -50.50
CA VAL A 35 -12.02 -18.75 -49.10
C VAL A 35 -12.14 -17.55 -48.16
N ARG A 36 -12.99 -17.66 -47.14
CA ARG A 36 -13.24 -16.68 -46.10
C ARG A 36 -12.42 -17.01 -44.87
N VAL A 37 -11.65 -16.01 -44.41
CA VAL A 37 -10.79 -16.12 -43.24
C VAL A 37 -11.24 -15.13 -42.18
N ASP A 38 -11.66 -15.62 -41.02
CA ASP A 38 -11.91 -14.81 -39.83
C ASP A 38 -10.58 -14.44 -39.17
N THR A 39 -10.33 -13.13 -39.08
CA THR A 39 -9.11 -12.56 -38.49
C THR A 39 -9.38 -11.83 -37.17
N THR A 40 -10.58 -11.94 -36.61
CA THR A 40 -11.00 -11.24 -35.38
C THR A 40 -10.04 -11.52 -34.21
N MET A 41 -9.53 -12.75 -34.12
CA MET A 41 -8.64 -13.21 -33.05
C MET A 41 -7.16 -13.27 -33.47
N SER A 42 -6.76 -12.63 -34.58
CA SER A 42 -5.38 -12.75 -35.11
C SER A 42 -4.32 -11.99 -34.30
N HIS A 43 -4.70 -10.99 -33.50
CA HIS A 43 -3.81 -10.17 -32.66
C HIS A 43 -2.54 -9.69 -33.42
N THR A 44 -1.33 -10.01 -32.93
CA THR A 44 -0.05 -9.61 -33.52
C THR A 44 0.20 -10.22 -34.91
N ASN A 45 -0.57 -11.23 -35.32
CA ASN A 45 -0.42 -11.88 -36.63
C ASN A 45 -1.22 -11.17 -37.73
N LEU A 46 -2.06 -10.18 -37.39
CA LEU A 46 -3.06 -9.62 -38.31
C LEU A 46 -2.45 -9.11 -39.63
N ASP A 47 -1.37 -8.33 -39.57
CA ASP A 47 -0.79 -7.69 -40.77
C ASP A 47 -0.22 -8.71 -41.76
N VAL A 48 0.43 -9.77 -41.26
CA VAL A 48 0.99 -10.84 -42.12
C VAL A 48 -0.12 -11.72 -42.68
N VAL A 49 -1.16 -12.00 -41.91
CA VAL A 49 -2.32 -12.79 -42.35
C VAL A 49 -3.09 -12.04 -43.44
N ARG A 50 -3.33 -10.74 -43.28
CA ARG A 50 -3.95 -9.88 -44.31
C ARG A 50 -3.17 -9.87 -45.62
N LEU A 51 -1.84 -9.78 -45.53
CA LEU A 51 -0.97 -9.83 -46.70
C LEU A 51 -1.15 -11.16 -47.45
N ALA A 52 -1.18 -12.27 -46.73
CA ALA A 52 -1.36 -13.61 -47.30
C ALA A 52 -2.76 -13.81 -47.91
N ILE A 53 -3.83 -13.42 -47.20
CA ILE A 53 -5.21 -13.46 -47.71
C ILE A 53 -5.30 -12.72 -49.06
N LYS A 54 -4.72 -11.52 -49.13
CA LYS A 54 -4.71 -10.71 -50.36
C LYS A 54 -3.93 -11.37 -51.50
N GLN A 55 -2.79 -12.01 -51.20
CA GLN A 55 -1.99 -12.71 -52.21
C GLN A 55 -2.67 -13.97 -52.74
N LEU A 56 -3.48 -14.64 -51.92
CA LEU A 56 -4.20 -15.86 -52.27
C LEU A 56 -5.54 -15.60 -52.96
N GLY A 57 -5.98 -14.34 -53.09
CA GLY A 57 -7.29 -13.99 -53.61
C GLY A 57 -8.44 -14.39 -52.67
N TRP A 58 -8.17 -14.52 -51.37
CA TRP A 58 -9.14 -14.89 -50.35
C TRP A 58 -9.84 -13.65 -49.79
N ARG A 59 -10.94 -13.85 -49.05
CA ARG A 59 -11.73 -12.79 -48.42
C ARG A 59 -11.46 -12.75 -46.92
N GLU A 60 -11.08 -11.56 -46.42
CA GLU A 60 -10.98 -11.30 -44.97
C GLU A 60 -12.37 -11.02 -44.38
N CYS A 61 -12.64 -11.60 -43.20
CA CYS A 61 -13.80 -11.31 -42.37
C CYS A 61 -13.33 -10.67 -41.04
N PRO A 62 -13.19 -9.33 -40.98
CA PRO A 62 -12.60 -8.62 -39.83
C PRO A 62 -13.59 -8.34 -38.69
N SER A 63 -14.86 -8.71 -38.86
CA SER A 63 -15.94 -8.47 -37.91
C SER A 63 -16.66 -9.79 -37.79
N GLY A 64 -16.67 -10.40 -36.60
CA GLY A 64 -17.35 -11.67 -36.30
C GLY A 64 -18.89 -11.61 -36.43
N GLY A 65 -19.41 -11.00 -37.49
CA GLY A 65 -20.78 -11.16 -37.94
C GLY A 65 -20.96 -12.63 -38.28
N GLY A 66 -22.01 -13.23 -37.72
CA GLY A 66 -22.22 -14.68 -37.57
C GLY A 66 -22.33 -15.53 -38.84
N ASP A 67 -21.70 -15.15 -39.94
CA ASP A 67 -21.51 -16.00 -41.10
C ASP A 67 -20.33 -16.96 -40.85
N PRO A 68 -20.54 -18.28 -40.99
CA PRO A 68 -19.50 -19.28 -40.73
C PRO A 68 -18.35 -19.13 -41.73
N CYS A 69 -17.11 -18.99 -41.25
CA CYS A 69 -15.91 -18.89 -42.09
C CYS A 69 -15.21 -20.24 -42.23
N GLU A 70 -14.65 -20.53 -43.42
CA GLU A 70 -13.95 -21.80 -43.64
C GLU A 70 -12.63 -21.87 -42.84
N ILE A 71 -11.99 -20.73 -42.54
CA ILE A 71 -10.79 -20.66 -41.71
C ILE A 71 -10.95 -19.60 -40.61
N CYS A 72 -10.64 -19.96 -39.37
CA CYS A 72 -10.45 -19.01 -38.27
C CYS A 72 -8.96 -18.92 -37.89
N TRP A 73 -8.41 -17.70 -37.90
CA TRP A 73 -7.02 -17.45 -37.57
C TRP A 73 -6.85 -16.84 -36.17
N ASN A 74 -6.44 -17.70 -35.23
CA ASN A 74 -6.22 -17.36 -33.84
C ASN A 74 -4.75 -17.10 -33.54
N GLY A 75 -4.46 -15.91 -32.99
CA GLY A 75 -3.11 -15.45 -32.70
C GLY A 75 -2.51 -16.03 -31.43
N LEU A 76 -3.31 -16.16 -30.37
CA LEU A 76 -2.83 -16.47 -29.02
C LEU A 76 -3.26 -17.85 -28.52
N SER A 77 -4.58 -18.11 -28.46
CA SER A 77 -5.16 -19.34 -27.90
C SER A 77 -6.13 -19.99 -28.87
N TYR A 78 -6.48 -21.26 -28.64
CA TYR A 78 -7.57 -21.90 -29.37
C TYR A 78 -8.91 -21.22 -29.01
N ALA A 79 -9.70 -20.92 -30.04
CA ALA A 79 -11.09 -20.52 -29.95
C ALA A 79 -11.84 -21.35 -31.00
N GLU A 80 -13.00 -21.89 -30.61
CA GLU A 80 -13.82 -22.72 -31.49
C GLU A 80 -14.32 -21.92 -32.69
N ASN A 81 -14.32 -22.56 -33.86
CA ASN A 81 -14.94 -21.99 -35.05
C ASN A 81 -16.45 -22.31 -35.02
N PRO A 82 -17.34 -21.31 -35.11
CA PRO A 82 -18.78 -21.56 -35.23
C PRO A 82 -19.18 -22.24 -36.56
N GLY A 83 -18.25 -22.40 -37.51
CA GLY A 83 -18.50 -22.85 -38.88
C GLY A 83 -18.56 -24.35 -39.16
N GLY A 84 -19.28 -25.16 -38.38
CA GLY A 84 -19.59 -26.56 -38.76
C GLY A 84 -18.38 -27.47 -39.10
N GLU A 85 -18.66 -28.64 -39.67
CA GLU A 85 -17.68 -29.74 -39.86
C GLU A 85 -16.56 -29.45 -40.88
N ASP A 86 -16.81 -28.58 -41.87
CA ASP A 86 -15.86 -28.29 -42.95
C ASP A 86 -14.90 -27.12 -42.65
N SER A 87 -14.98 -26.54 -41.45
CA SER A 87 -14.16 -25.40 -41.06
C SER A 87 -12.89 -25.76 -40.30
N CYS A 88 -11.87 -24.92 -40.42
CA CYS A 88 -10.55 -25.16 -39.84
C CYS A 88 -10.11 -24.01 -38.92
N VAL A 89 -9.40 -24.35 -37.84
CA VAL A 89 -8.75 -23.40 -36.93
C VAL A 89 -7.24 -23.62 -36.98
N ASN A 90 -6.45 -22.56 -37.06
CA ASN A 90 -4.98 -22.63 -37.13
C ASN A 90 -4.28 -22.95 -35.79
N ARG A 91 -5.00 -23.49 -34.80
CA ARG A 91 -4.51 -23.85 -33.46
C ARG A 91 -5.18 -25.15 -33.04
N PHE A 92 -4.44 -26.04 -32.39
CA PHE A 92 -5.02 -27.22 -31.74
C PHE A 92 -5.48 -26.89 -30.31
N PRO A 93 -6.57 -27.48 -29.81
CA PRO A 93 -6.91 -27.44 -28.39
C PRO A 93 -5.77 -28.01 -27.54
N GLY A 94 -5.40 -27.36 -26.43
CA GLY A 94 -4.39 -27.86 -25.48
C GLY A 94 -2.93 -27.83 -25.95
N ILE A 95 -2.63 -27.37 -27.18
CA ILE A 95 -1.25 -27.33 -27.69
C ILE A 95 -0.35 -26.38 -26.90
N GLY A 96 -0.93 -25.34 -26.29
CA GLY A 96 -0.21 -24.45 -25.38
C GLY A 96 0.33 -25.20 -24.16
N ASP A 97 -0.51 -26.02 -23.54
CA ASP A 97 -0.16 -26.85 -22.38
C ASP A 97 0.90 -27.90 -22.74
N LEU A 98 0.80 -28.48 -23.94
CA LEU A 98 1.75 -29.48 -24.44
C LEU A 98 3.12 -28.89 -24.80
N LEU A 99 3.15 -27.65 -25.31
CA LEU A 99 4.37 -26.97 -25.75
C LEU A 99 4.98 -26.04 -24.69
N HIS A 100 4.33 -25.89 -23.53
CA HIS A 100 4.94 -25.26 -22.37
C HIS A 100 6.19 -26.05 -21.97
N LYS A 101 7.36 -25.39 -21.94
CA LYS A 101 8.61 -26.00 -21.51
C LYS A 101 8.42 -26.60 -20.12
N SER A 102 8.49 -27.92 -20.03
CA SER A 102 8.25 -28.78 -18.86
C SER A 102 9.31 -28.63 -17.75
N GLY A 103 9.64 -27.40 -17.39
CA GLY A 103 10.67 -27.07 -16.41
C GLY A 103 10.43 -25.78 -15.62
N GLN A 104 9.37 -25.03 -15.91
CA GLN A 104 8.89 -24.02 -14.96
C GLN A 104 7.79 -24.65 -14.11
N PRO A 105 7.89 -24.57 -12.76
CA PRO A 105 6.79 -25.00 -11.92
C PRO A 105 5.52 -24.24 -12.33
N ALA A 106 4.41 -24.97 -12.44
CA ALA A 106 3.14 -24.35 -12.78
C ALA A 106 2.87 -23.20 -11.80
N PRO A 107 2.47 -22.01 -12.29
CA PRO A 107 2.25 -20.87 -11.43
C PRO A 107 1.22 -21.23 -10.35
N CYS A 108 1.56 -20.96 -9.10
CA CYS A 108 0.70 -21.18 -7.95
C CYS A 108 0.15 -19.84 -7.47
N TYR A 109 -1.12 -19.81 -7.09
CA TYR A 109 -1.79 -18.63 -6.57
C TYR A 109 -2.44 -18.96 -5.24
N ILE A 110 -2.52 -17.94 -4.38
CA ILE A 110 -3.23 -17.99 -3.11
C ILE A 110 -4.49 -17.13 -3.22
N VAL A 111 -5.62 -17.73 -2.87
CA VAL A 111 -6.92 -17.06 -2.85
C VAL A 111 -7.23 -16.67 -1.41
N LYS A 112 -7.54 -15.39 -1.19
CA LYS A 112 -7.85 -14.83 0.12
C LYS A 112 -9.22 -14.13 0.06
N PRO A 113 -10.14 -14.38 1.00
CA PRO A 113 -11.42 -13.65 1.04
C PRO A 113 -11.21 -12.21 1.53
N ASP A 114 -11.97 -11.26 0.98
CA ASP A 114 -11.80 -9.81 1.23
C ASP A 114 -12.02 -9.41 2.70
N ALA A 115 -12.96 -10.07 3.39
CA ALA A 115 -13.27 -9.85 4.81
C ALA A 115 -12.74 -11.00 5.70
N GLY A 116 -11.77 -11.77 5.21
CA GLY A 116 -11.18 -12.87 5.95
C GLY A 116 -10.35 -12.41 7.13
N ALA A 117 -10.41 -13.16 8.23
CA ALA A 117 -9.45 -13.05 9.33
C ALA A 117 -8.94 -14.44 9.70
N GLN A 118 -7.80 -14.51 10.38
CA GLN A 118 -7.30 -15.74 11.01
C GLN A 118 -7.04 -16.90 10.03
N GLY A 119 -6.85 -16.60 8.73
CA GLY A 119 -6.59 -17.59 7.70
C GLY A 119 -7.80 -18.44 7.27
N GLY A 120 -9.01 -18.08 7.71
CA GLY A 120 -10.23 -18.76 7.29
C GLY A 120 -10.53 -18.52 5.80
N GLY A 121 -10.84 -19.59 5.06
CA GLY A 121 -11.20 -19.51 3.64
C GLY A 121 -10.04 -19.28 2.67
N ILE A 122 -8.79 -19.36 3.14
CA ILE A 122 -7.60 -19.28 2.29
C ILE A 122 -7.29 -20.64 1.69
N TYR A 123 -7.01 -20.68 0.38
CA TYR A 123 -6.63 -21.89 -0.33
C TYR A 123 -5.67 -21.57 -1.49
N LEU A 124 -4.99 -22.61 -1.99
CA LEU A 124 -4.10 -22.51 -3.14
C LEU A 124 -4.76 -23.05 -4.42
N ILE A 125 -4.44 -22.42 -5.55
CA ILE A 125 -4.88 -22.83 -6.89
C ILE A 125 -3.71 -22.80 -7.87
N ARG A 126 -3.83 -23.54 -8.98
CA ARG A 126 -2.84 -23.54 -10.06
C ARG A 126 -3.43 -23.09 -11.41
N SER A 127 -4.75 -22.96 -11.48
CA SER A 127 -5.46 -22.53 -12.68
C SER A 127 -6.73 -21.74 -12.34
N ALA A 128 -7.20 -20.93 -13.28
CA ALA A 128 -8.49 -20.27 -13.16
C ALA A 128 -9.66 -21.27 -13.04
N ALA A 129 -9.51 -22.47 -13.61
CA ALA A 129 -10.52 -23.53 -13.49
C ALA A 129 -10.65 -24.05 -12.05
N ASP A 130 -9.55 -24.09 -11.28
CA ASP A 130 -9.59 -24.44 -9.85
C ASP A 130 -10.42 -23.42 -9.06
N TYR A 131 -10.27 -22.14 -9.38
CA TYR A 131 -11.06 -21.07 -8.78
C TYR A 131 -12.55 -21.24 -9.08
N SER A 132 -12.95 -21.41 -10.35
CA SER A 132 -14.35 -21.58 -10.74
C SER A 132 -15.01 -22.80 -10.06
N ARG A 133 -14.28 -23.91 -9.92
CA ARG A 133 -14.78 -25.11 -9.22
C ARG A 133 -15.04 -24.87 -7.73
N GLN A 134 -14.26 -24.00 -7.08
CA GLN A 134 -14.44 -23.69 -5.66
C GLN A 134 -15.45 -22.57 -5.39
N GLN A 135 -15.79 -21.75 -6.39
CA GLN A 135 -16.78 -20.66 -6.27
C GLN A 135 -18.24 -21.11 -6.47
N SER A 136 -18.50 -22.37 -6.84
CA SER A 136 -19.87 -22.87 -7.05
C SER A 136 -20.69 -22.81 -5.76
N GLY A 137 -21.39 -21.69 -5.54
CA GLY A 137 -22.32 -21.46 -4.43
C GLY A 137 -21.96 -20.38 -3.41
N ARG A 138 -20.90 -19.56 -3.59
CA ARG A 138 -20.56 -18.48 -2.63
C ARG A 138 -20.33 -17.13 -3.30
N PRO A 139 -21.17 -16.10 -3.06
CA PRO A 139 -20.97 -14.74 -3.55
C PRO A 139 -20.00 -13.97 -2.63
N LEU A 140 -18.79 -14.50 -2.43
CA LEU A 140 -17.76 -13.81 -1.64
C LEU A 140 -16.72 -13.21 -2.57
N SER A 141 -16.39 -11.94 -2.34
CA SER A 141 -15.27 -11.29 -3.03
C SER A 141 -13.94 -11.84 -2.51
N HIS A 142 -12.99 -12.05 -3.43
CA HIS A 142 -11.69 -12.62 -3.13
C HIS A 142 -10.59 -11.87 -3.87
N ILE A 143 -9.41 -11.83 -3.26
CA ILE A 143 -8.15 -11.47 -3.89
C ILE A 143 -7.42 -12.75 -4.31
N VAL A 144 -6.97 -12.80 -5.56
CA VAL A 144 -6.06 -13.82 -6.07
C VAL A 144 -4.67 -13.21 -6.17
N GLN A 145 -3.71 -13.77 -5.46
CA GLN A 145 -2.33 -13.29 -5.40
C GLN A 145 -1.38 -14.41 -5.83
N THR A 146 -0.29 -14.08 -6.53
CA THR A 146 0.78 -15.04 -6.79
C THR A 146 1.32 -15.60 -5.48
N TYR A 147 1.39 -16.93 -5.37
CA TYR A 147 1.95 -17.58 -4.20
C TYR A 147 3.47 -17.53 -4.25
N LEU A 148 4.08 -17.09 -3.16
CA LEU A 148 5.52 -17.03 -3.00
C LEU A 148 6.05 -18.41 -2.60
N ASP A 149 6.58 -19.15 -3.58
CA ASP A 149 6.96 -20.56 -3.49
C ASP A 149 8.41 -20.82 -3.05
N SER A 150 9.23 -19.77 -2.93
CA SER A 150 10.59 -19.82 -2.39
C SER A 150 10.75 -18.94 -1.14
N PRO A 151 10.01 -19.21 -0.04
CA PRO A 151 10.19 -18.50 1.21
C PRO A 151 11.54 -18.84 1.86
N LEU A 152 12.08 -17.91 2.64
CA LEU A 152 13.16 -18.22 3.57
C LEU A 152 12.63 -19.22 4.61
N LEU A 153 13.38 -20.29 4.81
CA LEU A 153 13.06 -21.33 5.77
C LEU A 153 14.02 -21.26 6.95
N LEU A 154 13.51 -21.58 8.12
CA LEU A 154 14.33 -21.80 9.32
C LEU A 154 13.89 -23.12 9.93
N ASP A 155 14.85 -24.01 10.20
CA ASP A 155 14.61 -25.40 10.60
C ASP A 155 13.72 -26.20 9.60
N GLY A 156 13.70 -25.78 8.33
CA GLY A 156 12.84 -26.37 7.29
C GLY A 156 11.37 -25.93 7.34
N TYR A 157 11.00 -25.00 8.22
CA TYR A 157 9.64 -24.48 8.34
C TYR A 157 9.51 -23.10 7.69
N LYS A 158 8.37 -22.89 7.03
CA LYS A 158 7.94 -21.57 6.56
C LYS A 158 7.53 -20.72 7.77
N PHE A 159 7.88 -19.45 7.75
CA PHE A 159 7.46 -18.49 8.77
C PHE A 159 7.19 -17.12 8.16
N ASP A 160 6.40 -16.30 8.86
CA ASP A 160 6.28 -14.88 8.57
C ASP A 160 6.61 -14.05 9.81
N LEU A 161 6.79 -12.75 9.60
CA LEU A 161 7.07 -11.77 10.62
C LEU A 161 5.86 -10.87 10.85
N ARG A 162 5.38 -10.85 12.09
CA ARG A 162 4.49 -9.82 12.62
C ARG A 162 5.33 -8.71 13.23
N LEU A 163 5.44 -7.59 12.54
CA LEU A 163 6.13 -6.40 12.99
C LEU A 163 5.12 -5.35 13.44
N TYR A 164 5.51 -4.48 14.37
CA TYR A 164 4.64 -3.44 14.92
C TYR A 164 5.17 -2.07 14.54
N VAL A 165 4.31 -1.27 13.92
CA VAL A 165 4.62 0.08 13.46
C VAL A 165 3.68 1.06 14.14
N LEU A 166 4.23 2.04 14.85
CA LEU A 166 3.46 3.16 15.41
C LEU A 166 3.45 4.30 14.40
N LEU A 167 2.27 4.61 13.87
CA LEU A 167 2.01 5.84 13.15
C LEU A 167 1.57 6.90 14.15
N LEU A 168 2.30 7.99 14.23
CA LEU A 168 2.01 9.14 15.08
C LEU A 168 1.79 10.36 14.19
N GLU A 169 0.65 11.03 14.37
CA GLU A 169 0.30 12.29 13.72
C GLU A 169 0.33 12.25 12.18
N ALA A 170 -0.80 12.07 11.50
CA ALA A 170 -0.81 12.03 10.03
C ALA A 170 -0.50 13.38 9.34
N ASP A 171 -0.73 14.52 10.01
CA ASP A 171 -0.64 15.88 9.47
C ASP A 171 -0.13 16.85 10.56
N PRO A 172 0.87 17.73 10.31
CA PRO A 172 1.49 18.08 9.02
C PRO A 172 2.74 17.27 8.67
N THR A 173 3.27 16.45 9.57
CA THR A 173 4.43 15.59 9.28
C THR A 173 4.29 14.26 10.00
N PRO A 174 4.08 13.16 9.27
CA PRO A 174 3.93 11.85 9.85
C PRO A 174 5.22 11.39 10.51
N ARG A 175 5.07 10.79 11.69
CA ARG A 175 6.16 10.14 12.39
C ARG A 175 5.88 8.65 12.44
N VAL A 176 6.80 7.87 11.90
CA VAL A 176 6.68 6.42 11.83
C VAL A 176 7.77 5.83 12.70
N PHE A 177 7.36 5.02 13.67
CA PHE A 177 8.25 4.27 14.53
C PHE A 177 8.03 2.78 14.31
N ILE A 178 9.09 2.01 14.38
CA ILE A 178 9.01 0.54 14.39
C ILE A 178 9.45 0.02 15.75
N CYS A 179 8.73 -0.98 16.25
CA CYS A 179 9.20 -1.77 17.38
C CYS A 179 10.45 -2.54 16.95
N ARG A 180 11.51 -2.50 17.77
CA ARG A 180 12.77 -3.19 17.50
C ARG A 180 12.62 -4.70 17.41
N ASP A 181 11.56 -5.24 17.99
CA ASP A 181 11.21 -6.66 17.97
C ASP A 181 9.78 -6.87 17.45
N GLY A 182 9.47 -8.12 17.16
CA GLY A 182 8.19 -8.58 16.63
C GLY A 182 8.02 -10.07 16.89
N LEU A 183 7.01 -10.68 16.27
CA LEU A 183 6.73 -12.10 16.40
C LEU A 183 6.96 -12.80 15.07
N ALA A 184 7.82 -13.81 15.06
CA ALA A 184 7.91 -14.75 13.94
C ALA A 184 6.95 -15.92 14.19
N ARG A 185 6.08 -16.21 13.23
CA ARG A 185 5.06 -17.27 13.34
C ARG A 185 5.37 -18.39 12.37
N PHE A 186 5.57 -19.58 12.90
CA PHE A 186 6.02 -20.73 12.14
C PHE A 186 4.84 -21.63 11.76
N CYS A 187 4.91 -22.17 10.56
CA CYS A 187 4.18 -23.37 10.18
C CYS A 187 4.61 -24.55 11.06
N THR A 188 3.72 -25.53 11.19
CA THR A 188 3.95 -26.74 12.02
C THR A 188 4.27 -27.98 11.20
N GLN A 189 4.31 -27.85 9.88
CA GLN A 189 4.77 -28.87 8.94
C GLN A 189 5.92 -28.31 8.11
N GLN A 190 6.93 -29.15 7.84
CA GLN A 190 8.07 -28.77 7.00
C GLN A 190 7.62 -28.35 5.61
N TYR A 191 8.27 -27.30 5.09
CA TYR A 191 7.91 -26.71 3.82
C TYR A 191 8.36 -27.56 2.63
N ALA A 192 7.45 -27.75 1.68
CA ALA A 192 7.75 -28.18 0.32
C ALA A 192 7.08 -27.20 -0.65
N ALA A 193 7.70 -26.99 -1.81
CA ALA A 193 7.11 -26.19 -2.87
C ALA A 193 5.71 -26.73 -3.25
N PRO A 194 4.74 -25.87 -3.57
CA PRO A 194 3.39 -26.28 -3.87
C PRO A 194 3.36 -27.20 -5.09
N ASN A 195 2.69 -28.34 -4.96
CA ASN A 195 2.43 -29.38 -5.95
C ASN A 195 0.99 -29.88 -5.82
N ALA A 196 0.52 -30.70 -6.76
CA ALA A 196 -0.88 -31.15 -6.77
C ALA A 196 -1.29 -31.87 -5.48
N ASP A 197 -0.36 -32.52 -4.79
CA ASP A 197 -0.61 -33.34 -3.60
C ASP A 197 -0.62 -32.52 -2.31
N ASN A 198 0.05 -31.36 -2.27
CA ASN A 198 0.20 -30.55 -1.06
C ASN A 198 -0.57 -29.22 -1.08
N LEU A 199 -1.33 -28.86 -2.13
CA LEU A 199 -2.11 -27.61 -2.16
C LEU A 199 -3.04 -27.43 -0.94
N GLY A 200 -3.58 -28.53 -0.40
CA GLY A 200 -4.45 -28.53 0.79
C GLY A 200 -3.71 -28.60 2.13
N ALA A 201 -2.36 -28.67 2.13
CA ALA A 201 -1.55 -28.78 3.34
C ALA A 201 -1.40 -27.42 4.05
N ASN A 202 -2.49 -26.92 4.64
CA ASN A 202 -2.54 -25.59 5.27
C ASN A 202 -1.48 -25.38 6.36
N LEU A 203 -1.15 -26.42 7.14
CA LEU A 203 -0.13 -26.36 8.20
C LEU A 203 1.31 -26.18 7.69
N MET A 204 1.52 -26.35 6.38
CA MET A 204 2.80 -26.13 5.68
C MET A 204 2.84 -24.76 4.98
N HIS A 205 1.70 -24.33 4.43
CA HIS A 205 1.65 -23.15 3.55
C HIS A 205 1.19 -21.87 4.25
N LEU A 206 0.42 -21.99 5.36
CA LEU A 206 -0.17 -20.86 6.09
C LEU A 206 0.47 -20.74 7.48
N THR A 207 1.00 -19.57 7.78
CA THR A 207 1.75 -19.23 9.02
C THR A 207 0.83 -18.75 10.15
N ASN A 208 -0.46 -18.56 9.88
CA ASN A 208 -1.40 -18.00 10.84
C ASN A 208 -1.43 -18.84 12.13
N TYR A 209 -1.33 -18.15 13.26
CA TYR A 209 -1.39 -18.76 14.60
C TYR A 209 -2.68 -19.55 14.83
N SER A 210 -3.84 -19.02 14.42
CA SER A 210 -5.16 -19.66 14.51
C SER A 210 -5.23 -21.02 13.81
N ILE A 211 -4.45 -21.21 12.74
CA ILE A 211 -4.38 -22.46 12.00
C ILE A 211 -3.42 -23.42 12.70
N ASN A 212 -2.21 -22.96 12.98
CA ASN A 212 -1.14 -23.80 13.51
C ASN A 212 -1.30 -24.15 14.99
N LYS A 213 -1.98 -23.33 15.82
CA LYS A 213 -2.20 -23.60 17.25
C LYS A 213 -2.95 -24.91 17.51
N ARG A 214 -3.71 -25.38 16.52
CA ARG A 214 -4.48 -26.63 16.59
C ARG A 214 -3.65 -27.86 16.22
N SER A 215 -2.45 -27.66 15.69
CA SER A 215 -1.53 -28.74 15.36
C SER A 215 -0.91 -29.29 16.65
N ARG A 216 -0.84 -30.63 16.75
CA ARG A 216 -0.12 -31.29 17.85
C ARG A 216 1.39 -31.00 17.83
N ALA A 217 1.92 -30.58 16.69
CA ALA A 217 3.31 -30.16 16.54
C ALA A 217 3.55 -28.69 16.91
N PHE A 218 2.52 -27.95 17.34
CA PHE A 218 2.68 -26.58 17.78
C PHE A 218 3.38 -26.54 19.15
N VAL A 219 4.55 -25.90 19.20
CA VAL A 219 5.35 -25.80 20.42
C VAL A 219 5.18 -24.42 21.03
N HIS A 220 4.51 -24.36 22.18
CA HIS A 220 4.50 -23.21 23.08
C HIS A 220 5.86 -23.13 23.81
N GLY A 221 6.88 -22.72 23.06
CA GLY A 221 8.26 -22.64 23.54
C GLY A 221 8.66 -21.24 24.01
N ASN A 222 9.95 -21.11 24.34
CA ASN A 222 10.56 -19.81 24.60
C ASN A 222 10.75 -19.02 23.29
N ALA A 223 11.29 -17.80 23.41
CA ALA A 223 11.50 -16.88 22.31
C ALA A 223 12.39 -17.40 21.16
N GLU A 224 13.09 -18.53 21.32
CA GLU A 224 14.10 -19.02 20.37
C GLU A 224 13.71 -20.33 19.66
N THR A 225 12.98 -21.23 20.31
CA THR A 225 12.75 -22.59 19.77
C THR A 225 11.28 -22.95 19.53
N GLY A 226 10.34 -22.14 20.01
CA GLY A 226 8.91 -22.40 19.82
C GLY A 226 8.41 -22.18 18.39
N SER A 227 7.14 -22.53 18.13
CA SER A 227 6.43 -22.19 16.88
C SER A 227 6.06 -20.70 16.79
N LYS A 228 6.32 -19.94 17.85
CA LYS A 228 6.30 -18.48 17.91
C LYS A 228 7.62 -18.01 18.51
N ARG A 229 8.39 -17.22 17.77
CA ARG A 229 9.72 -16.75 18.18
C ARG A 229 9.78 -15.22 18.13
N THR A 230 10.76 -14.60 18.77
CA THR A 230 10.98 -13.16 18.60
C THR A 230 11.70 -12.88 17.28
N PHE A 231 11.42 -11.73 16.65
CA PHE A 231 12.12 -11.30 15.46
C PHE A 231 13.63 -11.18 15.72
N SER A 232 14.02 -10.67 16.89
CA SER A 232 15.43 -10.61 17.29
C SER A 232 16.10 -11.99 17.34
N SER A 233 15.38 -13.02 17.81
CA SER A 233 15.91 -14.39 17.82
C SER A 233 16.08 -14.94 16.41
N VAL A 234 15.09 -14.72 15.52
CA VAL A 234 15.20 -15.12 14.11
C VAL A 234 16.42 -14.48 13.46
N LEU A 235 16.64 -13.18 13.65
CA LEU A 235 17.81 -12.50 13.09
C LEU A 235 19.14 -13.08 13.62
N ARG A 236 19.21 -13.43 14.91
CA ARG A 236 20.40 -14.10 15.47
C ARG A 236 20.60 -15.49 14.87
N GLN A 237 19.54 -16.27 14.72
CA GLN A 237 19.61 -17.61 14.14
C GLN A 237 20.03 -17.56 12.66
N LEU A 238 19.54 -16.58 11.89
CA LEU A 238 19.96 -16.36 10.50
C LEU A 238 21.43 -15.94 10.40
N ALA A 239 21.90 -15.05 11.29
CA ALA A 239 23.31 -14.68 11.35
C ALA A 239 24.20 -15.89 11.68
N ALA A 240 23.75 -16.74 12.61
CA ALA A 240 24.48 -17.94 13.02
C ALA A 240 24.49 -19.03 11.93
N SER A 241 23.37 -19.24 11.23
CA SER A 241 23.24 -20.32 10.25
C SER A 241 23.80 -19.99 8.87
N MET A 242 23.68 -18.73 8.43
CA MET A 242 24.11 -18.29 7.09
C MET A 242 25.45 -17.54 7.09
N GLY A 243 25.97 -17.14 8.27
CA GLY A 243 27.22 -16.41 8.41
C GLY A 243 27.27 -15.15 7.54
N ASP A 244 28.39 -14.94 6.85
CA ASP A 244 28.62 -13.79 5.96
C ASP A 244 27.67 -13.71 4.76
N SER A 245 26.95 -14.79 4.44
CA SER A 245 25.96 -14.81 3.35
C SER A 245 24.69 -14.03 3.69
N CYS A 246 24.48 -13.67 4.97
CA CYS A 246 23.31 -12.94 5.44
C CYS A 246 23.69 -11.61 6.09
N ASP A 247 23.55 -10.51 5.36
CA ASP A 247 23.61 -9.18 5.96
C ASP A 247 22.28 -8.86 6.67
N VAL A 248 22.20 -9.28 7.94
CA VAL A 248 21.04 -9.04 8.82
C VAL A 248 20.73 -7.54 8.97
N LEU A 249 21.75 -6.67 8.92
CA LEU A 249 21.54 -5.23 9.02
C LEU A 249 20.92 -4.68 7.74
N ALA A 250 21.34 -5.18 6.57
CA ALA A 250 20.70 -4.84 5.29
C ALA A 250 19.25 -5.34 5.24
N LEU A 251 18.99 -6.60 5.64
CA LEU A 251 17.63 -7.14 5.72
C LEU A 251 16.74 -6.28 6.62
N ARG A 252 17.21 -5.93 7.81
CA ARG A 252 16.49 -5.04 8.73
C ARG A 252 16.21 -3.67 8.10
N ARG A 253 17.18 -3.07 7.41
CA ARG A 253 16.99 -1.79 6.71
C ARG A 253 15.97 -1.91 5.57
N SER A 254 15.95 -3.02 4.84
CA SER A 254 14.96 -3.29 3.79
C SER A 254 13.56 -3.43 4.35
N ILE A 255 13.41 -4.09 5.50
CA ILE A 255 12.15 -4.16 6.25
C ILE A 255 11.70 -2.76 6.72
N GLU A 256 12.61 -1.97 7.32
CA GLU A 256 12.31 -0.60 7.75
C GLU A 256 11.84 0.26 6.57
N ARG A 257 12.47 0.14 5.40
CA ARG A 257 12.04 0.81 4.15
C ARG A 257 10.66 0.36 3.69
N LEU A 258 10.37 -0.95 3.74
CA LEU A 258 9.07 -1.50 3.39
C LEU A 258 7.97 -0.92 4.28
N CYS A 259 8.19 -0.87 5.58
CA CYS A 259 7.25 -0.25 6.53
C CYS A 259 7.01 1.24 6.21
N VAL A 260 8.07 2.02 6.00
CA VAL A 260 7.94 3.44 5.62
C VAL A 260 7.17 3.60 4.32
N LYS A 261 7.54 2.89 3.24
CA LYS A 261 6.88 2.99 1.93
C LYS A 261 5.39 2.67 2.04
N THR A 262 5.05 1.60 2.76
CA THR A 262 3.66 1.16 2.95
C THR A 262 2.86 2.17 3.77
N THR A 263 3.39 2.64 4.90
CA THR A 263 2.70 3.64 5.72
C THR A 263 2.47 4.92 4.94
N LEU A 264 3.48 5.38 4.19
CA LEU A 264 3.37 6.59 3.39
C LEU A 264 2.40 6.44 2.20
N ALA A 265 2.22 5.23 1.66
CA ALA A 265 1.22 4.98 0.62
C ALA A 265 -0.23 5.12 1.13
N VAL A 266 -0.48 4.81 2.41
CA VAL A 266 -1.81 4.90 3.04
C VAL A 266 -2.15 6.34 3.48
N LEU A 267 -1.14 7.17 3.75
CA LEU A 267 -1.35 8.52 4.29
C LEU A 267 -2.27 9.42 3.46
N PRO A 268 -2.16 9.53 2.13
CA PRO A 268 -3.00 10.44 1.35
C PRO A 268 -4.49 10.14 1.51
N GLU A 269 -4.85 8.86 1.53
CA GLU A 269 -6.22 8.43 1.77
C GLU A 269 -6.67 8.74 3.21
N LEU A 270 -5.78 8.50 4.19
CA LEU A 270 -6.04 8.89 5.58
C LEU A 270 -6.28 10.42 5.70
N LEU A 271 -5.46 11.23 5.05
CA LEU A 271 -5.58 12.70 5.04
C LEU A 271 -6.88 13.15 4.37
N VAL A 272 -7.26 12.54 3.24
CA VAL A 272 -8.55 12.77 2.59
C VAL A 272 -9.70 12.48 3.56
N ASN A 273 -9.65 11.32 4.23
CA ASN A 273 -10.66 10.92 5.21
C ASN A 273 -10.70 11.79 6.48
N MET A 274 -9.56 12.34 6.92
CA MET A 274 -9.48 13.28 8.04
C MET A 274 -10.10 14.64 7.66
N ARG A 275 -9.72 15.19 6.51
CA ARG A 275 -10.20 16.49 6.03
C ARG A 275 -11.69 16.49 5.75
N GLN A 276 -12.25 15.38 5.30
CA GLN A 276 -13.70 15.19 5.18
C GLN A 276 -14.43 15.39 6.50
N ARG A 277 -13.83 14.94 7.62
CA ARG A 277 -14.38 15.08 8.97
C ARG A 277 -14.13 16.46 9.59
N GLY A 278 -13.71 17.44 8.78
CA GLY A 278 -13.52 18.83 9.18
C GLY A 278 -12.10 19.18 9.64
N ALA A 279 -11.14 18.26 9.51
CA ALA A 279 -9.73 18.58 9.78
C ALA A 279 -9.21 19.61 8.77
N THR A 280 -8.57 20.67 9.26
CA THR A 280 -7.77 21.58 8.43
C THR A 280 -6.28 21.28 8.63
N VAL A 281 -5.45 21.69 7.69
CA VAL A 281 -3.99 21.49 7.77
C VAL A 281 -3.47 22.10 9.08
N GLY A 282 -2.85 21.26 9.92
CA GLY A 282 -2.33 21.67 11.23
C GLY A 282 -3.38 21.78 12.35
N GLN A 283 -4.66 21.49 12.09
CA GLN A 283 -5.73 21.34 13.09
C GLN A 283 -6.41 19.97 13.01
N SER A 284 -5.74 18.98 12.41
CA SER A 284 -6.20 17.60 12.34
C SER A 284 -6.35 16.96 13.73
N PRO A 285 -7.29 16.00 13.91
CA PRO A 285 -7.41 15.27 15.16
C PRO A 285 -6.10 14.55 15.48
N ARG A 286 -5.73 14.60 16.77
CA ARG A 286 -4.48 14.04 17.26
C ARG A 286 -4.64 12.54 17.42
N CYS A 287 -4.20 11.80 16.42
CA CYS A 287 -4.28 10.35 16.40
C CYS A 287 -2.89 9.71 16.42
N PHE A 288 -2.82 8.55 17.07
CA PHE A 288 -1.74 7.60 16.91
C PHE A 288 -2.35 6.21 16.73
N GLN A 289 -1.66 5.32 16.02
CA GLN A 289 -2.14 3.97 15.78
C GLN A 289 -0.98 2.98 15.70
N ILE A 290 -1.14 1.83 16.37
CA ILE A 290 -0.25 0.68 16.24
C ILE A 290 -0.79 -0.19 15.10
N LEU A 291 0.02 -0.36 14.06
CA LEU A 291 -0.25 -1.19 12.90
C LEU A 291 0.56 -2.50 13.01
N GLY A 292 -0.06 -3.62 12.63
CA GLY A 292 0.60 -4.92 12.54
C GLY A 292 0.96 -5.24 11.10
N PHE A 293 2.23 -5.30 10.78
CA PHE A 293 2.74 -5.64 9.46
C PHE A 293 3.04 -7.13 9.39
N ASP A 294 2.52 -7.81 8.36
CA ASP A 294 2.80 -9.21 8.09
C ASP A 294 3.77 -9.26 6.91
N VAL A 295 4.99 -9.70 7.17
CA VAL A 295 6.09 -9.70 6.19
C VAL A 295 6.61 -11.12 6.01
N LEU A 296 6.67 -11.57 4.77
CA LEU A 296 7.37 -12.80 4.40
C LEU A 296 8.77 -12.44 3.93
N ILE A 297 9.78 -13.21 4.34
CA ILE A 297 11.13 -13.09 3.76
C ILE A 297 11.29 -14.22 2.75
N LEU A 298 11.75 -13.90 1.55
CA LEU A 298 12.06 -14.87 0.50
C LEU A 298 13.48 -15.44 0.67
N SER A 299 13.78 -16.55 -0.01
CA SER A 299 15.08 -17.23 0.07
C SER A 299 16.27 -16.36 -0.34
N ASP A 300 16.04 -15.31 -1.14
CA ASP A 300 17.02 -14.31 -1.55
C ASP A 300 17.15 -13.13 -0.56
N LEU A 301 16.52 -13.24 0.62
CA LEU A 301 16.43 -12.21 1.66
C LEU A 301 15.60 -10.98 1.27
N THR A 302 14.75 -11.08 0.25
CA THR A 302 13.80 -10.02 -0.10
C THR A 302 12.60 -10.04 0.86
N PRO A 303 12.32 -8.95 1.61
CA PRO A 303 11.12 -8.84 2.41
C PRO A 303 9.93 -8.43 1.54
N VAL A 304 8.82 -9.15 1.66
CA VAL A 304 7.57 -8.93 0.91
C VAL A 304 6.42 -8.70 1.89
N LEU A 305 5.65 -7.65 1.67
CA LEU A 305 4.45 -7.34 2.45
C LEU A 305 3.34 -8.33 2.09
N LEU A 306 2.75 -8.98 3.10
CA LEU A 306 1.58 -9.84 2.92
C LEU A 306 0.28 -9.09 3.20
N GLU A 307 0.21 -8.38 4.33
CA GLU A 307 -0.94 -7.58 4.76
C GLU A 307 -0.54 -6.56 5.84
N VAL A 308 -1.40 -5.55 6.05
CA VAL A 308 -1.31 -4.61 7.18
C VAL A 308 -2.59 -4.70 7.98
N ASN A 309 -2.44 -5.08 9.25
CA ASN A 309 -3.52 -5.18 10.22
C ASN A 309 -3.69 -3.85 10.97
N SER A 310 -4.85 -3.22 10.84
CA SER A 310 -5.20 -1.97 11.56
C SER A 310 -5.53 -2.19 13.04
N CYS A 311 -5.83 -3.43 13.43
CA CYS A 311 -6.09 -3.86 14.80
C CYS A 311 -5.34 -5.17 15.10
N PRO A 312 -4.00 -5.14 15.25
CA PRO A 312 -3.25 -6.33 15.57
C PRO A 312 -3.62 -6.85 16.97
N SER A 313 -3.76 -8.17 17.12
CA SER A 313 -4.03 -8.76 18.43
C SER A 313 -2.91 -8.45 19.44
N LEU A 314 -3.30 -7.86 20.57
CA LEU A 314 -2.44 -7.59 21.72
C LEU A 314 -2.69 -8.55 22.89
N ARG A 315 -3.42 -9.66 22.67
CA ARG A 315 -3.60 -10.72 23.68
C ARG A 315 -2.25 -11.28 24.13
N LEU A 316 -2.12 -11.52 25.42
CA LEU A 316 -0.91 -12.07 26.04
C LEU A 316 -1.05 -13.56 26.34
N ASP A 317 -2.27 -14.08 26.25
CA ASP A 317 -2.65 -15.43 26.59
C ASP A 317 -2.89 -16.29 25.33
N TYR A 318 -2.85 -17.59 25.54
CA TYR A 318 -3.30 -18.57 24.57
C TYR A 318 -4.23 -19.59 25.23
N GLU A 319 -5.18 -20.05 24.45
CA GLU A 319 -6.18 -21.02 24.83
C GLU A 319 -5.68 -22.44 24.53
N VAL A 320 -5.79 -23.34 25.51
CA VAL A 320 -5.56 -24.78 25.37
C VAL A 320 -6.83 -25.50 25.76
N GLU A 321 -7.37 -26.31 24.84
CA GLU A 321 -8.47 -27.22 25.14
C GLU A 321 -7.91 -28.45 25.87
N LEU A 322 -8.28 -28.62 27.14
CA LEU A 322 -7.80 -29.73 27.97
C LEU A 322 -8.62 -30.99 27.70
N ILE A 323 -9.94 -30.82 27.62
CA ILE A 323 -10.94 -31.83 27.26
C ILE A 323 -12.02 -31.17 26.41
N PRO A 324 -12.79 -31.93 25.61
CA PRO A 324 -13.81 -31.37 24.73
C PRO A 324 -14.75 -30.39 25.45
N GLY A 325 -14.73 -29.13 25.03
CA GLY A 325 -15.56 -28.05 25.59
C GLY A 325 -15.03 -27.37 26.85
N VAL A 326 -13.85 -27.74 27.36
CA VAL A 326 -13.18 -27.07 28.49
C VAL A 326 -11.81 -26.55 28.05
N SER A 327 -11.70 -25.22 28.01
CA SER A 327 -10.47 -24.51 27.66
C SER A 327 -9.88 -23.79 28.87
N GLU A 328 -8.55 -23.80 28.98
CA GLU A 328 -7.79 -23.00 29.94
C GLU A 328 -6.90 -21.99 29.21
N TYR A 329 -6.62 -20.86 29.85
CA TYR A 329 -5.85 -19.75 29.26
C TYR A 329 -4.51 -19.61 29.98
N PHE A 330 -3.42 -19.67 29.21
CA PHE A 330 -2.06 -19.56 29.72
C PHE A 330 -1.38 -18.32 29.17
N ILE A 331 -0.60 -17.63 30.00
CA ILE A 331 0.20 -16.50 29.54
C ILE A 331 1.32 -16.99 28.63
N SER A 332 1.48 -16.37 27.46
CA SER A 332 2.61 -16.59 26.57
C SER A 332 3.77 -15.65 26.94
N PRO A 333 4.92 -16.18 27.39
CA PRO A 333 6.07 -15.35 27.74
C PRO A 333 6.59 -14.51 26.56
N VAL A 334 6.53 -15.07 25.35
CA VAL A 334 6.97 -14.41 24.12
C VAL A 334 6.05 -13.24 23.76
N ASP A 335 4.74 -13.41 23.88
CA ASP A 335 3.78 -12.33 23.66
C ASP A 335 3.95 -11.21 24.70
N VAL A 336 4.13 -11.56 25.98
CA VAL A 336 4.41 -10.57 27.05
C VAL A 336 5.67 -9.76 26.74
N GLN A 337 6.78 -10.44 26.44
CA GLN A 337 8.07 -9.81 26.15
C GLN A 337 7.96 -8.75 25.04
N VAL A 338 7.24 -9.05 23.96
CA VAL A 338 7.13 -8.16 22.80
C VAL A 338 6.03 -7.11 23.01
N LYS A 339 4.83 -7.52 23.40
CA LYS A 339 3.63 -6.64 23.40
C LYS A 339 3.61 -5.69 24.58
N GLN A 340 4.10 -6.08 25.74
CA GLN A 340 4.17 -5.17 26.89
C GLN A 340 5.15 -4.03 26.60
N ALA A 341 6.34 -4.35 26.08
CA ALA A 341 7.32 -3.35 25.68
C ALA A 341 6.78 -2.44 24.57
N LEU A 342 6.12 -3.02 23.56
CA LEU A 342 5.46 -2.30 22.48
C LEU A 342 4.47 -1.25 23.01
N VAL A 343 3.53 -1.65 23.87
CA VAL A 343 2.49 -0.74 24.37
C VAL A 343 3.10 0.33 25.28
N ARG A 344 3.93 -0.07 26.25
CA ARG A 344 4.61 0.85 27.17
C ARG A 344 5.40 1.91 26.43
N ASP A 345 6.25 1.50 25.49
CA ASP A 345 7.16 2.43 24.81
C ASP A 345 6.44 3.25 23.72
N SER A 346 5.32 2.75 23.17
CA SER A 346 4.42 3.54 22.33
C SER A 346 3.78 4.68 23.13
N LEU A 347 3.23 4.40 24.31
CA LEU A 347 2.63 5.41 25.18
C LEU A 347 3.66 6.44 25.63
N ALA A 348 4.86 6.01 26.03
CA ALA A 348 5.96 6.92 26.37
C ALA A 348 6.38 7.81 25.19
N THR A 349 6.35 7.27 23.97
CA THR A 349 6.63 8.04 22.74
C THR A 349 5.55 9.10 22.49
N VAL A 350 4.28 8.74 22.68
CA VAL A 350 3.14 9.66 22.53
C VAL A 350 3.21 10.76 23.60
N GLU A 351 3.46 10.42 24.85
CA GLU A 351 3.62 11.37 25.96
C GLU A 351 4.72 12.39 25.67
N ARG A 352 5.91 11.93 25.25
CA ARG A 352 7.02 12.82 24.89
C ARG A 352 6.65 13.77 23.76
N TRP A 353 5.93 13.29 22.75
CA TRP A 353 5.46 14.14 21.65
C TRP A 353 4.42 15.17 22.12
N MET A 354 3.54 14.82 23.07
CA MET A 354 2.58 15.76 23.66
C MET A 354 3.29 16.90 24.40
N LEU A 355 4.32 16.57 25.20
CA LEU A 355 5.08 17.54 26.01
C LEU A 355 5.93 18.50 25.15
N GLN A 356 6.59 18.00 24.10
CA GLN A 356 7.42 18.84 23.22
C GLN A 356 6.64 19.97 22.54
N ARG A 357 5.30 19.85 22.44
CA ARG A 357 4.44 20.85 21.82
C ARG A 357 3.84 21.85 22.79
N THR A 358 3.65 21.48 24.06
CA THR A 358 3.27 22.46 25.09
C THR A 358 4.38 23.50 25.28
N ASP A 359 5.64 23.07 25.25
CA ASP A 359 6.79 23.97 25.36
C ASP A 359 6.94 24.91 24.15
N GLN A 360 6.62 24.43 22.94
CA GLN A 360 6.62 25.25 21.71
C GLN A 360 5.49 26.29 21.68
N LYS A 361 4.36 26.02 22.36
CA LYS A 361 3.28 27.01 22.53
C LYS A 361 3.61 28.04 23.59
N ALA A 362 4.32 27.66 24.66
CA ALA A 362 4.75 28.57 25.71
C ALA A 362 5.88 29.54 25.29
N THR A 363 6.65 29.19 24.25
CA THR A 363 7.84 29.97 23.80
C THR A 363 7.59 30.90 22.61
N LYS A 364 6.37 31.00 22.07
CA LYS A 364 6.04 32.04 21.07
C LYS A 364 5.66 33.36 21.80
N PRO A 365 6.43 34.46 21.67
CA PRO A 365 5.99 35.75 22.19
C PRO A 365 4.75 36.22 21.44
N ALA A 366 3.72 36.64 22.18
CA ALA A 366 2.51 37.23 21.62
C ALA A 366 2.87 38.52 20.86
N ALA A 367 2.95 38.44 19.54
CA ALA A 367 3.14 39.60 18.69
C ALA A 367 1.79 40.32 18.49
N HIS A 368 1.67 41.48 19.13
CA HIS A 368 0.75 42.59 18.89
C HIS A 368 -0.76 42.31 18.80
N SER A 369 -1.43 42.47 19.94
CA SER A 369 -2.75 43.11 20.01
C SER A 369 -2.62 44.40 20.82
N SER A 370 -2.18 45.47 20.17
CA SER A 370 -2.22 46.83 20.73
C SER A 370 -3.13 47.70 19.86
N ARG A 371 -4.44 47.52 20.00
CA ARG A 371 -5.42 48.56 19.64
C ARG A 371 -6.82 48.24 20.17
N SER A 372 -7.12 48.70 21.40
CA SER A 372 -8.38 49.35 21.80
C SER A 372 -8.64 49.21 23.31
N GLU A 373 -7.83 49.86 24.13
CA GLU A 373 -8.21 50.21 25.50
C GLU A 373 -8.19 51.73 25.63
N GLU A 374 -9.18 52.37 25.01
CA GLU A 374 -9.49 53.76 25.31
C GLU A 374 -10.98 53.98 25.06
N LYS A 375 -11.79 53.55 26.04
CA LYS A 375 -13.12 54.10 26.38
C LYS A 375 -13.68 53.38 27.61
N ILE A 376 -13.11 53.69 28.77
CA ILE A 376 -13.86 53.70 30.03
C ILE A 376 -13.79 55.14 30.53
N ARG A 377 -14.95 55.81 30.55
CA ARG A 377 -15.37 56.79 31.57
C ARG A 377 -16.63 57.50 31.07
N GLN A 378 -17.78 57.04 31.56
CA GLN A 378 -18.88 57.86 32.11
C GLN A 378 -20.17 57.03 32.12
N ASN A 379 -20.43 56.32 33.22
CA ASN A 379 -21.44 56.75 34.20
C ASN A 379 -21.70 55.63 35.21
N GLN A 380 -21.43 55.95 36.46
CA GLN A 380 -21.96 55.28 37.63
C GLN A 380 -23.37 55.80 37.88
N THR A 381 -24.32 54.91 38.12
CA THR A 381 -25.36 55.06 39.16
C THR A 381 -26.06 53.70 39.36
N ALA A 382 -26.02 53.21 40.60
CA ALA A 382 -27.00 52.29 41.18
C ALA A 382 -28.19 53.13 41.73
N PRO A 383 -29.32 52.59 42.27
CA PRO A 383 -29.49 51.23 42.79
C PRO A 383 -30.88 50.55 42.58
N SER A 384 -30.92 49.26 42.98
CA SER A 384 -32.01 48.44 43.56
C SER A 384 -33.50 48.70 43.27
N ASN A 385 -34.24 47.63 42.98
CA ASN A 385 -35.49 47.29 43.66
C ASN A 385 -35.88 45.82 43.41
N ASP A 386 -36.10 45.10 44.52
CA ASP A 386 -36.95 43.91 44.61
C ASP A 386 -38.39 44.25 44.22
N LEU A 387 -39.16 43.25 43.75
CA LEU A 387 -40.57 43.07 44.10
C LEU A 387 -41.08 41.70 43.61
N GLU A 388 -41.99 41.18 44.41
CA GLU A 388 -42.44 39.81 44.62
C GLU A 388 -43.84 39.58 43.97
N LEU A 389 -44.26 38.30 43.86
CA LEU A 389 -45.64 37.78 43.69
C LEU A 389 -46.26 37.98 42.28
N ASP A 390 -47.05 37.07 41.67
CA ASP A 390 -48.15 36.21 42.17
C ASP A 390 -48.40 35.02 41.19
N GLU A 391 -48.74 33.80 41.65
CA GLU A 391 -50.07 33.11 41.55
C GLU A 391 -50.51 32.67 40.12
N THR A 392 -51.15 31.55 39.78
CA THR A 392 -51.97 30.48 40.42
C THR A 392 -52.21 29.41 39.30
N GLU A 393 -52.03 28.10 39.54
CA GLU A 393 -53.05 27.06 39.82
C GLU A 393 -53.45 26.10 38.67
N ASN A 394 -53.55 24.81 39.08
CA ASN A 394 -54.48 23.72 38.70
C ASN A 394 -54.34 22.96 37.37
N MET A 395 -54.09 21.63 37.45
CA MET A 395 -55.11 20.60 37.75
C MET A 395 -54.50 19.20 38.01
N GLU A 396 -54.89 18.66 39.16
CA GLU A 396 -55.18 17.27 39.63
C GLU A 396 -55.50 16.18 38.56
N THR A 397 -55.52 14.85 38.77
CA THR A 397 -55.25 13.80 39.81
C THR A 397 -55.32 12.44 39.05
N ASP A 398 -54.80 11.27 39.49
CA ASP A 398 -55.43 10.31 40.43
C ASP A 398 -54.54 9.05 40.69
N ALA A 399 -54.44 8.70 41.99
CA ALA A 399 -54.55 7.39 42.67
C ALA A 399 -53.73 6.11 42.28
N ASP A 400 -52.71 5.78 43.09
CA ASP A 400 -52.49 4.65 44.06
C ASP A 400 -53.29 3.31 43.99
N PRO A 401 -53.00 2.22 44.78
CA PRO A 401 -51.76 1.65 45.38
C PRO A 401 -51.57 0.12 45.12
N GLY A 402 -50.44 -0.45 45.57
CA GLY A 402 -50.32 -1.90 45.78
C GLY A 402 -48.97 -2.37 46.35
N THR A 403 -48.89 -2.48 47.67
CA THR A 403 -47.82 -3.07 48.49
C THR A 403 -47.58 -4.56 48.22
N ASP A 404 -46.33 -5.03 48.32
CA ASP A 404 -46.02 -6.18 49.18
C ASP A 404 -44.51 -6.34 49.47
N THR A 405 -44.28 -6.89 50.65
CA THR A 405 -43.11 -6.90 51.52
C THR A 405 -42.19 -8.12 51.33
N ASN A 406 -40.88 -7.96 51.55
CA ASN A 406 -40.06 -8.67 52.57
C ASN A 406 -38.58 -8.93 52.19
N ASN A 407 -37.73 -8.36 53.05
CA ASN A 407 -36.41 -8.73 53.57
C ASN A 407 -35.75 -10.07 53.20
N GLU A 408 -34.41 -10.00 53.12
CA GLU A 408 -33.36 -10.73 53.89
C GLU A 408 -32.09 -10.77 53.00
N ASN A 409 -30.82 -10.62 53.43
CA ASN A 409 -30.13 -10.26 54.66
C ASN A 409 -28.68 -9.90 54.24
N ASP A 410 -28.09 -8.87 54.85
CA ASP A 410 -26.65 -8.61 54.87
C ASP A 410 -25.89 -9.66 55.69
N LEU A 411 -24.58 -9.84 55.46
CA LEU A 411 -23.52 -10.08 56.47
C LEU A 411 -22.15 -10.31 55.77
N GLU A 412 -21.28 -9.29 55.77
CA GLU A 412 -19.82 -9.45 55.65
C GLU A 412 -19.19 -9.00 56.98
N GLN A 413 -18.28 -9.83 57.54
CA GLN A 413 -17.55 -9.59 58.78
C GLN A 413 -16.05 -9.48 58.50
N ASP A 414 -15.47 -8.41 59.05
CA ASP A 414 -14.05 -8.12 59.19
C ASP A 414 -13.34 -9.06 60.17
N MET A 415 -12.03 -9.26 59.96
CA MET A 415 -11.06 -9.70 60.98
C MET A 415 -9.67 -9.08 60.69
N GLU A 416 -9.28 -8.08 61.49
CA GLU A 416 -7.90 -7.68 61.81
C GLU A 416 -7.28 -8.74 62.78
N THR A 417 -5.99 -8.87 63.10
CA THR A 417 -4.82 -7.96 63.19
C THR A 417 -3.55 -8.82 63.41
N GLU A 418 -2.35 -8.28 63.14
CA GLU A 418 -1.22 -8.16 64.11
C GLU A 418 0.09 -7.65 63.42
N GLN A 419 0.72 -6.63 64.03
CA GLN A 419 2.10 -6.15 63.77
C GLN A 419 3.02 -6.55 64.94
N PRO A 420 4.36 -6.47 64.80
CA PRO A 420 5.05 -5.28 65.35
C PRO A 420 6.37 -4.82 64.67
N ASP A 421 6.56 -3.50 64.69
CA ASP A 421 7.74 -2.65 65.04
C ASP A 421 9.08 -2.62 64.25
N GLN A 422 9.68 -1.41 64.22
CA GLN A 422 10.71 -0.88 63.29
C GLN A 422 12.18 -0.98 63.75
N GLY A 423 13.11 -0.96 62.77
CA GLY A 423 14.55 -0.69 62.92
C GLY A 423 15.17 -0.18 61.59
N PRO A 424 16.30 0.55 61.59
CA PRO A 424 16.53 1.71 60.72
C PRO A 424 16.93 1.38 59.28
N ILE A 425 16.41 2.20 58.36
CA ILE A 425 16.71 2.20 56.93
C ILE A 425 18.11 2.80 56.73
N VAL A 426 19.05 1.97 56.26
CA VAL A 426 20.30 2.43 55.67
C VAL A 426 20.02 2.70 54.20
N GLU A 427 20.05 3.96 53.80
CA GLU A 427 20.07 4.37 52.40
C GLU A 427 21.28 3.75 51.71
N SER A 428 21.03 2.82 50.79
CA SER A 428 22.00 2.44 49.76
C SER A 428 21.49 3.03 48.45
N GLU A 429 22.34 3.86 47.85
CA GLU A 429 22.05 4.55 46.59
C GLU A 429 21.61 3.55 45.51
N PRO A 430 20.56 3.86 44.71
CA PRO A 430 20.21 3.02 43.59
C PRO A 430 21.32 3.10 42.54
N ALA A 431 21.97 1.95 42.34
CA ALA A 431 22.95 1.72 41.32
C ALA A 431 22.50 2.29 39.96
N ASP A 432 23.42 3.06 39.38
CA ASP A 432 23.40 3.65 38.05
C ASP A 432 22.52 2.94 37.00
N SER A 433 21.49 3.66 36.58
CA SER A 433 21.38 4.19 35.20
C SER A 433 21.80 3.27 34.05
N ALA A 434 21.35 2.01 34.04
CA ALA A 434 21.15 1.30 32.78
C ALA A 434 20.04 2.02 32.00
N CYS A 435 20.43 2.96 31.13
CA CYS A 435 19.54 3.61 30.17
C CYS A 435 18.68 2.54 29.49
N THR A 436 17.41 2.43 29.87
CA THR A 436 16.42 1.55 29.25
C THR A 436 16.13 2.10 27.88
N ILE A 437 16.97 1.71 26.90
CA ILE A 437 16.78 2.11 25.52
C ILE A 437 15.44 1.51 25.06
N GLY A 438 14.41 2.35 24.96
CA GLY A 438 13.07 1.93 24.55
C GLY A 438 13.07 1.12 23.23
N CYS A 439 12.09 0.23 23.08
CA CYS A 439 11.95 -0.62 21.91
C CYS A 439 11.43 0.12 20.67
N MET A 440 10.96 1.37 20.78
CA MET A 440 10.55 2.17 19.63
C MET A 440 11.76 2.82 18.93
N THR A 441 11.81 2.71 17.61
CA THR A 441 12.82 3.38 16.78
C THR A 441 12.13 4.21 15.70
N GLU A 442 12.38 5.53 15.68
CA GLU A 442 11.85 6.42 14.65
C GLU A 442 12.54 6.13 13.31
N ILE A 443 11.76 5.70 12.32
CA ILE A 443 12.25 5.36 10.98
C ILE A 443 11.85 6.41 9.94
N PHE A 444 10.88 7.28 10.25
CA PHE A 444 10.53 8.45 9.45
C PHE A 444 10.02 9.59 10.35
N PRO A 445 10.47 10.85 10.16
CA PRO A 445 11.44 11.30 9.15
C PRO A 445 12.90 10.91 9.43
N GLY A 446 13.28 10.64 10.69
CA GLY A 446 14.59 10.11 11.11
C GLY A 446 15.80 11.05 10.90
N SER A 447 16.58 11.29 11.96
CA SER A 447 17.62 12.35 12.07
C SER A 447 18.92 12.16 11.26
N GLY A 448 18.93 11.41 10.15
CA GLY A 448 20.17 11.19 9.38
C GLY A 448 20.08 10.22 8.22
N ARG A 449 18.89 9.69 7.93
CA ARG A 449 18.64 8.81 6.80
C ARG A 449 17.76 9.60 5.83
N HIS A 450 18.39 10.38 4.95
CA HIS A 450 17.71 10.96 3.80
C HIS A 450 17.27 9.82 2.89
N PHE A 451 16.13 9.21 3.20
CA PHE A 451 15.34 8.57 2.18
C PHE A 451 14.85 9.71 1.29
N ASP A 452 15.10 9.62 -0.02
CA ASP A 452 14.56 10.57 -0.99
C ASP A 452 13.04 10.33 -1.14
N LEU A 453 12.30 10.75 -0.11
CA LEU A 453 10.85 10.55 0.03
C LEU A 453 10.09 11.74 -0.58
N GLN A 454 10.77 12.65 -1.29
CA GLN A 454 10.09 13.65 -2.13
C GLN A 454 9.14 12.95 -3.11
N ARG A 455 9.51 11.75 -3.57
CA ARG A 455 8.69 10.88 -4.42
C ARG A 455 7.36 10.45 -3.80
N LEU A 456 7.28 10.34 -2.47
CA LEU A 456 6.06 9.91 -1.77
C LEU A 456 5.11 11.08 -1.47
N ARG A 457 5.60 12.32 -1.52
CA ARG A 457 4.78 13.53 -1.44
C ARG A 457 3.96 13.80 -2.70
N VAL A 458 4.27 13.11 -3.81
CA VAL A 458 3.45 13.17 -5.02
C VAL A 458 2.01 12.75 -4.73
N LEU A 459 1.80 11.72 -3.90
CA LEU A 459 0.46 11.29 -3.53
C LEU A 459 -0.23 12.29 -2.59
N GLU A 460 0.50 12.97 -1.69
CA GLU A 460 -0.04 14.06 -0.86
C GLU A 460 -0.54 15.21 -1.74
N GLY A 461 0.26 15.65 -2.72
CA GLY A 461 -0.16 16.69 -3.66
C GLY A 461 -1.32 16.24 -4.56
N LEU A 462 -1.38 14.95 -4.94
CA LEU A 462 -2.55 14.40 -5.63
C LEU A 462 -3.80 14.43 -4.75
N ALA A 463 -3.68 14.16 -3.45
CA ALA A 463 -4.79 14.27 -2.52
C ALA A 463 -5.28 15.72 -2.36
N ASP A 464 -4.37 16.69 -2.27
CA ASP A 464 -4.71 18.12 -2.29
C ASP A 464 -5.46 18.51 -3.56
N LEU A 465 -4.95 18.08 -4.73
CA LEU A 465 -5.58 18.32 -6.02
C LEU A 465 -6.96 17.66 -6.12
N PHE A 466 -7.09 16.43 -5.67
CA PHE A 466 -8.34 15.68 -5.65
C PHE A 466 -9.42 16.38 -4.80
N LEU A 467 -9.09 16.73 -3.56
CA LEU A 467 -10.00 17.43 -2.64
C LEU A 467 -10.44 18.79 -3.21
N THR A 468 -9.52 19.49 -3.87
CA THR A 468 -9.81 20.76 -4.54
C THR A 468 -10.73 20.55 -5.74
N ALA A 469 -10.50 19.50 -6.53
CA ALA A 469 -11.36 19.14 -7.66
C ALA A 469 -12.79 18.75 -7.21
N CYS A 470 -12.93 18.13 -6.04
CA CYS A 470 -14.23 17.85 -5.40
C CYS A 470 -14.98 19.12 -4.97
N GLY A 471 -14.37 20.31 -5.08
CA GLY A 471 -15.02 21.60 -4.84
C GLY A 471 -15.17 21.96 -3.37
N GLY A 472 -14.36 21.37 -2.48
CA GLY A 472 -14.32 21.72 -1.05
C GLY A 472 -15.63 21.48 -0.28
N ARG A 473 -16.61 20.77 -0.87
CA ARG A 473 -17.84 20.40 -0.16
C ARG A 473 -17.47 19.41 0.95
N ARG A 474 -17.70 19.81 2.21
CA ARG A 474 -17.51 18.93 3.37
C ARG A 474 -18.31 17.64 3.15
N GLY A 475 -17.64 16.50 3.32
CA GLY A 475 -18.23 15.17 3.18
C GLY A 475 -18.17 14.53 1.79
N CYS A 476 -17.71 15.22 0.72
CA CYS A 476 -17.63 14.60 -0.60
C CYS A 476 -16.30 13.84 -0.80
N VAL A 477 -16.35 12.51 -0.73
CA VAL A 477 -15.19 11.60 -0.88
C VAL A 477 -14.97 11.12 -2.31
N LYS A 478 -15.87 11.53 -3.20
CA LYS A 478 -15.90 11.10 -4.58
C LYS A 478 -15.85 12.29 -5.52
N LEU A 479 -15.11 12.15 -6.60
CA LEU A 479 -15.07 13.13 -7.67
C LEU A 479 -16.10 12.76 -8.72
N GLY A 480 -17.11 13.62 -8.92
CA GLY A 480 -18.13 13.41 -9.95
C GLY A 480 -17.64 13.74 -11.36
N ALA A 481 -18.29 13.18 -12.38
CA ALA A 481 -17.90 13.35 -13.80
C ALA A 481 -17.78 14.83 -14.23
N THR A 482 -18.70 15.68 -13.76
CA THR A 482 -18.68 17.12 -14.06
C THR A 482 -17.47 17.82 -13.45
N ALA A 483 -17.10 17.44 -12.23
CA ALA A 483 -15.93 17.98 -11.54
C ALA A 483 -14.63 17.51 -12.21
N PHE A 484 -14.55 16.23 -12.61
CA PHE A 484 -13.42 15.69 -13.37
C PHE A 484 -13.25 16.40 -14.74
N ARG A 485 -14.34 16.62 -15.48
CA ARG A 485 -14.32 17.46 -16.70
C ARG A 485 -13.91 18.90 -16.41
N GLY A 486 -14.30 19.45 -15.27
CA GLY A 486 -13.90 20.77 -14.81
C GLY A 486 -12.39 20.88 -14.62
N LEU A 487 -11.80 19.90 -13.94
CA LEU A 487 -10.35 19.77 -13.78
C LEU A 487 -9.65 19.67 -15.14
N ALA A 488 -10.10 18.77 -16.02
CA ALA A 488 -9.49 18.57 -17.34
C ALA A 488 -9.46 19.87 -18.18
N ARG A 489 -10.53 20.67 -18.13
CA ARG A 489 -10.61 21.98 -18.80
C ARG A 489 -9.69 23.01 -18.14
N LYS A 490 -9.78 23.19 -16.82
CA LYS A 490 -8.99 24.19 -16.08
C LYS A 490 -7.48 23.96 -16.25
N CYS A 491 -7.05 22.71 -16.19
CA CYS A 491 -5.64 22.34 -16.36
C CYS A 491 -5.22 22.20 -17.84
N SER A 492 -6.12 22.46 -18.80
CA SER A 492 -5.85 22.33 -20.25
C SER A 492 -5.28 20.95 -20.65
N LEU A 493 -5.78 19.86 -20.08
CA LEU A 493 -5.18 18.52 -20.24
C LEU A 493 -5.15 18.02 -21.69
N GLN A 494 -6.05 18.51 -22.56
CA GLN A 494 -5.99 18.26 -24.00
C GLN A 494 -4.67 18.73 -24.63
N ARG A 495 -4.18 19.90 -24.22
CA ARG A 495 -2.94 20.48 -24.76
C ARG A 495 -1.70 19.78 -24.22
N VAL A 496 -1.72 19.42 -22.94
CA VAL A 496 -0.52 18.95 -22.24
C VAL A 496 -0.41 17.43 -22.22
N CYS A 497 -1.52 16.70 -22.15
CA CYS A 497 -1.56 15.23 -22.16
C CYS A 497 -2.19 14.64 -23.43
N GLY A 498 -2.72 15.46 -24.34
CA GLY A 498 -3.48 14.97 -25.50
C GLY A 498 -4.88 14.44 -25.16
N LEU A 499 -5.34 14.59 -23.91
CA LEU A 499 -6.60 14.05 -23.43
C LEU A 499 -7.78 14.92 -23.91
N SER A 500 -8.50 14.49 -24.95
CA SER A 500 -9.70 15.20 -25.39
C SER A 500 -10.81 15.11 -24.33
N MET A 501 -11.85 15.94 -24.44
CA MET A 501 -12.99 15.86 -23.52
C MET A 501 -13.75 14.53 -23.65
N ALA A 502 -13.72 13.88 -24.81
CA ALA A 502 -14.27 12.55 -25.01
C ALA A 502 -13.43 11.51 -24.27
N ASP A 503 -12.11 11.56 -24.41
CA ASP A 503 -11.17 10.67 -23.72
C ASP A 503 -11.28 10.82 -22.20
N ALA A 504 -11.45 12.05 -21.70
CA ALA A 504 -11.66 12.31 -20.27
C ALA A 504 -12.95 11.65 -19.74
N ASN A 505 -14.03 11.61 -20.53
CA ASN A 505 -15.26 10.92 -20.14
C ASN A 505 -15.08 9.40 -20.16
N ILE A 506 -14.43 8.85 -21.19
CA ILE A 506 -14.14 7.42 -21.30
C ILE A 506 -13.27 6.97 -20.13
N LEU A 507 -12.20 7.71 -19.84
CA LEU A 507 -11.30 7.46 -18.72
C LEU A 507 -12.08 7.49 -17.39
N TYR A 508 -12.93 8.49 -17.18
CA TYR A 508 -13.74 8.57 -15.97
C TYR A 508 -14.67 7.36 -15.79
N ILE A 509 -15.35 6.92 -16.86
CA ILE A 509 -16.24 5.76 -16.82
C ILE A 509 -15.45 4.47 -16.54
N ASP A 510 -14.30 4.29 -17.18
CA ASP A 510 -13.42 3.14 -16.96
C ASP A 510 -12.94 3.07 -15.50
N LEU A 511 -12.47 4.20 -14.97
CA LEU A 511 -12.04 4.31 -13.56
C LEU A 511 -13.19 4.06 -12.60
N GLN A 512 -14.37 4.61 -12.86
CA GLN A 512 -15.54 4.39 -11.99
C GLN A 512 -15.94 2.91 -11.94
N ARG A 513 -15.94 2.22 -13.09
CA ARG A 513 -16.27 0.78 -13.17
C ARG A 513 -15.22 -0.08 -12.49
N ARG A 514 -13.93 0.22 -12.72
CA ARG A 514 -12.82 -0.56 -12.15
C ARG A 514 -12.81 -0.51 -10.62
N TRP A 515 -13.11 0.65 -10.05
CA TRP A 515 -13.05 0.88 -8.60
C TRP A 515 -14.41 0.80 -7.89
N GLU A 516 -15.45 0.31 -8.57
CA GLU A 516 -16.81 0.20 -8.02
C GLU A 516 -16.85 -0.70 -6.77
N TYR A 517 -15.99 -1.72 -6.70
CA TYR A 517 -15.93 -2.67 -5.58
C TYR A 517 -15.47 -2.05 -4.25
N LEU A 518 -14.72 -0.95 -4.26
CA LEU A 518 -14.34 -0.21 -3.04
C LEU A 518 -15.45 0.74 -2.57
N SER A 519 -16.55 0.83 -3.32
CA SER A 519 -17.63 1.77 -3.04
C SER A 519 -18.82 1.05 -2.42
N SER A 520 -19.04 1.26 -1.12
CA SER A 520 -20.24 0.78 -0.41
C SER A 520 -21.52 1.52 -0.81
N ASP A 521 -21.39 2.67 -1.47
CA ASP A 521 -22.51 3.49 -1.94
C ASP A 521 -22.45 3.57 -3.49
N PRO A 522 -23.47 3.12 -4.24
CA PRO A 522 -23.53 3.25 -5.69
C PRO A 522 -23.72 4.71 -6.18
N THR A 523 -23.85 5.70 -5.28
CA THR A 523 -23.90 7.10 -5.69
C THR A 523 -22.62 7.52 -6.42
N GLY A 524 -22.81 8.03 -7.64
CA GLY A 524 -21.76 8.14 -8.66
C GLY A 524 -20.58 9.04 -8.29
N GLY A 525 -19.39 8.62 -8.71
CA GLY A 525 -18.15 9.32 -8.43
C GLY A 525 -16.94 8.37 -8.39
N ILE A 526 -15.75 8.86 -8.72
CA ILE A 526 -14.50 8.09 -8.55
C ILE A 526 -13.87 8.40 -7.18
N CYS A 527 -13.34 7.38 -6.51
CA CYS A 527 -12.59 7.53 -5.25
C CYS A 527 -11.18 8.13 -5.50
N PHE A 528 -10.43 8.37 -4.42
CA PHE A 528 -9.07 8.92 -4.53
C PHE A 528 -8.12 7.97 -5.28
N GLN A 529 -8.21 6.66 -5.05
CA GLN A 529 -7.38 5.65 -5.70
C GLN A 529 -7.63 5.64 -7.21
N ALA A 530 -8.89 5.64 -7.61
CA ALA A 530 -9.30 5.77 -9.00
C ALA A 530 -8.78 7.08 -9.64
N PHE A 531 -8.83 8.19 -8.91
CA PHE A 531 -8.27 9.45 -9.37
C PHE A 531 -6.74 9.38 -9.54
N ALA A 532 -6.02 8.76 -8.59
CA ALA A 532 -4.58 8.56 -8.67
C ALA A 532 -4.22 7.69 -9.89
N GLU A 533 -4.89 6.55 -10.10
CA GLU A 533 -4.68 5.70 -11.28
C GLU A 533 -4.88 6.50 -12.58
N GLY A 534 -6.00 7.23 -12.66
CA GLY A 534 -6.29 8.11 -13.79
C GLY A 534 -5.20 9.15 -14.02
N PHE A 535 -4.65 9.71 -12.95
CA PHE A 535 -3.58 10.69 -13.03
C PHE A 535 -2.28 10.11 -13.57
N PHE A 536 -1.93 8.90 -13.16
CA PHE A 536 -0.78 8.18 -13.71
C PHE A 536 -0.99 7.89 -15.20
N LYS A 537 -2.16 7.40 -15.62
CA LYS A 537 -2.47 7.21 -17.05
C LYS A 537 -2.38 8.51 -17.86
N MET A 538 -2.84 9.63 -17.30
CA MET A 538 -2.71 10.94 -17.94
C MET A 538 -1.26 11.39 -18.06
N ALA A 539 -0.42 11.07 -17.06
CA ALA A 539 0.99 11.45 -17.03
C ALA A 539 1.83 10.69 -18.07
N GLU A 540 1.42 9.50 -18.51
CA GLU A 540 2.16 8.74 -19.54
C GLU A 540 2.36 9.55 -20.83
N ASN A 541 1.31 10.30 -21.19
CA ASN A 541 1.23 11.16 -22.38
C ASN A 541 1.59 12.63 -22.11
N PHE A 542 2.10 12.96 -20.92
CA PHE A 542 2.42 14.33 -20.53
C PHE A 542 3.58 14.92 -21.35
N ARG A 543 3.33 16.08 -21.97
CA ARG A 543 4.31 16.83 -22.77
C ARG A 543 5.19 17.69 -21.87
N MET A 544 6.27 17.08 -21.35
CA MET A 544 7.33 17.79 -20.63
C MET A 544 7.92 18.94 -21.46
N GLY A 545 8.21 20.08 -20.83
CA GLY A 545 8.92 21.20 -21.44
C GLY A 545 10.37 20.84 -21.77
N GLY A 546 10.71 20.79 -23.06
CA GLY A 546 12.04 20.39 -23.56
C GLY A 546 11.93 19.62 -24.88
N GLY A 547 13.00 19.67 -25.71
CA GLY A 547 13.04 19.00 -27.01
C GLY A 547 12.78 17.48 -26.93
N GLN A 548 12.39 16.87 -28.05
CA GLN A 548 11.92 15.48 -28.15
C GLN A 548 12.82 14.45 -27.43
N SER A 549 14.14 14.65 -27.43
CA SER A 549 15.12 13.78 -26.78
C SER A 549 15.02 13.69 -25.24
N ARG A 550 14.42 14.69 -24.56
CA ARG A 550 14.25 14.69 -23.09
C ARG A 550 12.93 14.03 -22.66
N ARG A 551 12.01 13.79 -23.60
CA ARG A 551 10.68 13.21 -23.37
C ARG A 551 10.74 11.69 -23.22
N ASP A 552 11.55 11.02 -24.03
CA ASP A 552 11.65 9.56 -24.02
C ASP A 552 12.53 9.03 -22.88
N SER A 553 13.32 9.91 -22.25
CA SER A 553 14.23 9.56 -21.14
C SER A 553 13.69 9.90 -19.75
N ALA A 554 12.56 10.59 -19.62
CA ALA A 554 12.00 11.00 -18.33
C ALA A 554 11.32 9.81 -17.63
N SER A 555 11.59 9.64 -16.34
CA SER A 555 10.94 8.57 -15.57
C SER A 555 9.44 8.84 -15.44
N MET A 556 8.64 7.78 -15.20
CA MET A 556 7.20 7.93 -14.98
C MET A 556 6.90 8.91 -13.84
N LEU A 557 7.69 8.84 -12.78
CA LEU A 557 7.56 9.73 -11.63
C LEU A 557 7.82 11.20 -12.00
N ASP A 558 8.85 11.50 -12.81
CA ASP A 558 9.11 12.87 -13.27
C ASP A 558 7.92 13.43 -14.07
N LYS A 559 7.28 12.59 -14.88
CA LYS A 559 6.08 12.96 -15.63
C LYS A 559 4.90 13.24 -14.69
N VAL A 560 4.65 12.37 -13.71
CA VAL A 560 3.57 12.57 -12.71
C VAL A 560 3.81 13.84 -11.91
N SER A 561 5.00 14.04 -11.33
CA SER A 561 5.32 15.24 -10.55
C SER A 561 5.17 16.52 -11.37
N SER A 562 5.58 16.50 -12.64
CA SER A 562 5.46 17.68 -13.51
C SER A 562 4.02 17.98 -13.91
N LEU A 563 3.22 16.94 -14.20
CA LEU A 563 1.79 17.10 -14.43
C LEU A 563 1.08 17.60 -13.17
N LEU A 564 1.45 17.08 -12.00
CA LEU A 564 0.91 17.52 -10.71
C LEU A 564 1.18 18.99 -10.47
N ASN A 565 2.44 19.44 -10.61
CA ASN A 565 2.79 20.85 -10.45
C ASN A 565 2.00 21.74 -11.42
N HIS A 566 1.91 21.37 -12.69
CA HIS A 566 1.11 22.09 -13.70
C HIS A 566 -0.37 22.18 -13.30
N CYS A 567 -0.96 21.07 -12.84
CA CYS A 567 -2.35 21.04 -12.39
C CYS A 567 -2.58 21.89 -11.13
N CYS A 568 -1.68 21.81 -10.15
CA CYS A 568 -1.71 22.62 -8.94
C CYS A 568 -1.63 24.11 -9.26
N ASP A 569 -0.74 24.52 -10.17
CA ASP A 569 -0.62 25.91 -10.62
C ASP A 569 -1.92 26.40 -11.28
N CYS A 570 -2.51 25.58 -12.17
CA CYS A 570 -3.77 25.91 -12.83
C CYS A 570 -4.96 26.00 -11.85
N MET A 571 -4.90 25.28 -10.74
CA MET A 571 -5.95 25.22 -9.72
C MET A 571 -5.70 26.21 -8.56
N GLY A 572 -4.61 26.98 -8.59
CA GLY A 572 -4.25 27.94 -7.55
C GLY A 572 -3.76 27.31 -6.24
N LEU A 573 -3.26 26.07 -6.30
CA LEU A 573 -2.73 25.31 -5.16
C LEU A 573 -1.22 25.48 -4.97
N GLY A 574 -0.56 26.30 -5.79
CA GLY A 574 0.89 26.49 -5.75
C GLY A 574 1.38 26.94 -4.36
N GLU A 575 2.27 26.16 -3.76
CA GLU A 575 3.02 26.57 -2.58
C GLU A 575 3.79 27.86 -2.90
N LYS A 576 3.63 28.89 -2.07
CA LYS A 576 4.72 29.86 -1.86
C LYS A 576 5.89 29.06 -1.30
N GLN A 577 6.79 28.58 -2.14
CA GLN A 577 8.09 28.11 -1.66
C GLN A 577 8.69 29.20 -0.77
N PRO A 578 9.09 28.91 0.47
CA PRO A 578 9.90 29.85 1.24
C PRO A 578 11.30 29.90 0.61
N GLN A 579 11.45 30.68 -0.46
CA GLN A 579 12.76 30.99 -1.07
C GLN A 579 13.65 31.88 -0.18
N GLN A 580 13.28 32.14 1.08
CA GLN A 580 14.04 33.01 1.98
C GLN A 580 15.07 32.31 2.88
N SER A 581 15.36 31.00 2.73
CA SER A 581 16.38 30.34 3.58
C SER A 581 17.61 29.78 2.84
N LEU A 582 17.68 29.87 1.52
CA LEU A 582 18.86 29.42 0.73
C LEU A 582 19.84 30.55 0.37
N GLN A 583 19.40 31.81 0.29
CA GLN A 583 20.30 32.95 0.06
C GLN A 583 20.98 33.47 1.33
N GLN A 584 20.47 33.12 2.52
CA GLN A 584 21.05 33.59 3.79
C GLN A 584 22.12 32.63 4.37
N LYS A 585 22.17 31.38 3.91
CA LYS A 585 23.26 30.43 4.23
C LYS A 585 24.47 30.52 3.29
N GLN A 586 24.35 31.20 2.14
CA GLN A 586 25.49 31.43 1.24
C GLN A 586 26.33 32.68 1.61
N LYS A 587 25.85 33.55 2.51
CA LYS A 587 26.60 34.72 3.00
C LYS A 587 27.43 34.48 4.26
N ILE A 588 27.36 33.29 4.88
CA ILE A 588 28.12 32.97 6.11
C ILE A 588 29.42 32.19 5.81
N ASN A 589 29.64 31.72 4.58
CA ASN A 589 30.84 30.96 4.19
C ASN A 589 31.95 31.77 3.50
N HIS A 590 31.96 33.11 3.63
CA HIS A 590 33.01 33.96 3.04
C HIS A 590 33.98 34.61 4.03
N GLN A 591 34.00 34.17 5.29
CA GLN A 591 35.08 34.53 6.21
C GLN A 591 35.57 33.29 6.96
N GLN A 592 36.47 32.55 6.33
CA GLN A 592 37.57 31.82 6.98
C GLN A 592 38.44 31.21 5.88
N GLN A 593 39.44 31.98 5.44
CA GLN A 593 40.61 31.47 4.73
C GLN A 593 41.60 30.94 5.77
N LEU A 594 42.07 29.70 5.62
CA LEU A 594 43.50 29.29 5.66
C LEU A 594 43.63 27.77 5.35
N PRO A 595 44.83 27.23 5.03
CA PRO A 595 45.19 26.89 3.65
C PRO A 595 45.29 25.39 3.35
N THR A 596 45.33 25.13 2.05
CA THR A 596 45.36 23.85 1.35
C THR A 596 46.66 23.08 1.59
N LEU A 597 46.57 21.80 1.95
CA LEU A 597 47.61 20.79 1.70
C LEU A 597 47.04 19.68 0.82
N VAL A 598 47.65 19.55 -0.36
CA VAL A 598 47.36 18.58 -1.40
C VAL A 598 47.99 17.23 -1.04
N SER A 599 47.23 16.13 -1.12
CA SER A 599 47.79 14.86 -1.56
C SER A 599 46.74 13.95 -2.20
N LYS A 600 47.20 13.20 -3.19
CA LYS A 600 46.46 12.44 -4.21
C LYS A 600 46.08 11.04 -3.71
N SER A 601 44.91 10.53 -4.09
CA SER A 601 44.76 9.18 -4.66
C SER A 601 43.29 8.93 -5.07
N ASP A 602 43.06 9.01 -6.37
CA ASP A 602 41.77 8.81 -7.03
C ASP A 602 41.90 7.57 -7.92
N SER A 603 41.28 6.45 -7.54
CA SER A 603 41.11 5.29 -8.44
C SER A 603 40.01 4.29 -8.03
N ASN A 604 39.45 4.34 -6.82
CA ASN A 604 38.40 3.40 -6.39
C ASN A 604 36.94 3.90 -6.50
N ARG A 605 36.70 5.10 -7.02
CA ARG A 605 35.35 5.70 -7.05
C ARG A 605 34.49 5.33 -8.26
N LYS A 606 35.09 4.86 -9.36
CA LYS A 606 34.35 4.55 -10.60
C LYS A 606 33.65 3.18 -10.64
N ARG A 607 34.02 2.23 -9.77
CA ARG A 607 33.31 0.93 -9.65
C ARG A 607 32.06 0.97 -8.75
N LYS A 608 31.92 1.97 -7.88
CA LYS A 608 30.76 2.12 -6.98
C LYS A 608 29.55 2.81 -7.63
N VAL A 609 29.76 3.60 -8.68
CA VAL A 609 28.68 4.29 -9.42
C VAL A 609 27.87 3.32 -10.30
N GLY A 610 28.48 2.22 -10.75
CA GLY A 610 27.81 1.20 -11.57
C GLY A 610 26.82 0.31 -10.80
N LYS A 611 27.00 0.10 -9.50
CA LYS A 611 26.06 -0.68 -8.66
C LYS A 611 24.87 0.18 -8.18
N LEU A 612 25.09 1.45 -7.89
CA LEU A 612 24.02 2.37 -7.47
C LEU A 612 23.03 2.69 -8.60
N ALA A 613 23.47 2.64 -9.86
CA ALA A 613 22.61 2.83 -11.03
C ALA A 613 21.70 1.63 -11.32
N ALA A 614 22.00 0.44 -10.79
CA ALA A 614 21.15 -0.74 -10.90
C ALA A 614 20.03 -0.73 -9.85
N GLU A 615 20.31 -0.30 -8.61
CA GLU A 615 19.30 -0.17 -7.55
C GLU A 615 18.23 0.90 -7.84
N ILE A 616 18.53 1.89 -8.69
CA ILE A 616 17.56 2.96 -9.06
C ILE A 616 16.60 2.50 -10.18
N ARG A 617 16.94 1.44 -10.95
CA ARG A 617 16.10 0.97 -12.06
C ARG A 617 14.96 0.05 -11.62
N GLU A 618 15.05 -0.62 -10.47
CA GLU A 618 13.96 -1.44 -9.93
C GLU A 618 12.87 -0.63 -9.22
N GLU A 619 13.14 0.63 -8.82
CA GLU A 619 12.12 1.48 -8.19
C GLU A 619 11.00 1.96 -9.14
N VAL A 620 11.11 1.71 -10.45
CA VAL A 620 10.13 2.16 -11.45
C VAL A 620 9.01 1.13 -11.66
N LEU A 621 9.16 -0.10 -11.19
CA LEU A 621 8.17 -1.18 -11.42
C LEU A 621 7.13 -1.35 -10.30
N ILE A 622 7.30 -0.71 -9.14
CA ILE A 622 6.45 -0.95 -7.97
C ILE A 622 5.25 0.02 -7.88
N LEU A 623 5.31 1.16 -8.58
CA LEU A 623 4.22 2.16 -8.55
C LEU A 623 2.96 1.76 -9.35
N PRO A 624 3.02 1.01 -10.46
CA PRO A 624 1.82 0.57 -11.17
C PRO A 624 1.11 -0.66 -10.57
N GLU A 625 1.73 -1.39 -9.64
CA GLU A 625 1.13 -2.60 -9.03
C GLU A 625 0.45 -2.33 -7.68
N ILE A 626 0.67 -1.15 -7.08
CA ILE A 626 0.06 -0.74 -5.81
C ILE A 626 -1.21 0.10 -6.02
N VAL A 627 -1.40 0.67 -7.22
CA VAL A 627 -2.62 1.37 -7.64
C VAL A 627 -3.35 0.48 -8.63
#